data_AF-A0A8R2AGN4-F1
#
_entry.id   AF-A0A8R2AGN4-F1
#
_cell.length_a   1.000
_cell.length_b   1.000
_cell.length_c   1.000
_cell.angle_alpha   90.00
_cell.angle_beta   90.00
_cell.angle_gamma   90.00
#
_symmetry.space_group_name_H-M   'P 1'
#
loop_
_entity.id
_entity.type
_entity.pdbx_description
1 polymer ?
#
loop_
_entity_poly.entity_id
_entity_poly.type
_entity_poly.pdbx_seq_one_letter_code
_entity_poly.pdbx_strand_id
1 'polypeptide(L)'
;MPGAEKEHVMVCVQIQIDGRNGVMLADPGYHVPRIITVMADGAYPHTGWFTQMDEPHCRKEYNYTFNQDNPGYVEWQERETRGGIVKCQISLVFVGKPYQDAVNVTERRNLVYNFRSLLSRDQKGHLRAGMYFPIGGRGVEEQFTLFFEEGPEKRKTKYKFSSFISTKDIPESALEDIKLCNVQLNYKPDELLEIICKLANVMADESFIEQMLKINDDICRAGFDAQRD
;
A
#
# COMPACT_ATOMS: atom_id res chain seq x y z
N MET A 1 9.00 -8.69 -23.73
CA MET A 1 8.24 -9.36 -22.64
C MET A 1 7.00 -8.50 -22.38
N PRO A 2 5.81 -9.08 -22.21
CA PRO A 2 4.70 -8.33 -21.64
C PRO A 2 5.21 -7.74 -20.32
N GLY A 3 5.06 -6.44 -20.11
CA GLY A 3 5.63 -5.75 -18.95
C GLY A 3 5.17 -6.46 -17.68
N ALA A 4 6.12 -6.91 -16.86
CA ALA A 4 5.80 -7.43 -15.55
C ALA A 4 4.97 -6.37 -14.83
N GLU A 5 3.74 -6.71 -14.45
CA GLU A 5 2.94 -5.87 -13.57
C GLU A 5 3.81 -5.58 -12.33
N LYS A 6 4.00 -4.29 -12.04
CA LYS A 6 4.91 -3.85 -10.99
C LYS A 6 4.25 -4.07 -9.65
N GLU A 7 4.25 -5.31 -9.17
CA GLU A 7 3.91 -5.58 -7.78
C GLU A 7 4.97 -4.96 -6.88
N HIS A 8 4.50 -4.22 -5.88
CA HIS A 8 5.39 -3.62 -4.90
C HIS A 8 5.88 -4.71 -3.93
N VAL A 9 7.19 -4.77 -3.72
CA VAL A 9 7.82 -5.74 -2.82
C VAL A 9 8.78 -5.02 -1.88
N MET A 10 8.63 -5.26 -0.58
CA MET A 10 9.66 -4.96 0.41
C MET A 10 10.67 -6.10 0.42
N VAL A 11 11.96 -5.79 0.28
CA VAL A 11 13.04 -6.77 0.44
C VAL A 11 13.57 -6.69 1.86
N CYS A 12 13.63 -7.84 2.53
CA CYS A 12 14.27 -7.98 3.84
C CYS A 12 15.51 -8.87 3.71
N VAL A 13 16.65 -8.39 4.20
CA VAL A 13 17.90 -9.15 4.28
C VAL A 13 18.28 -9.33 5.74
N GLN A 14 18.42 -10.57 6.18
CA GLN A 14 18.98 -10.85 7.51
C GLN A 14 20.48 -10.55 7.51
N ILE A 15 20.93 -9.86 8.55
CA ILE A 15 22.33 -9.47 8.72
C ILE A 15 22.82 -9.85 10.11
N GLN A 16 24.13 -10.05 10.20
CA GLN A 16 24.83 -10.18 11.47
C GLN A 16 26.07 -9.29 11.43
N ILE A 17 26.19 -8.39 12.41
CA ILE A 17 27.30 -7.45 12.53
C ILE A 17 27.94 -7.67 13.90
N ASP A 18 29.17 -8.17 13.90
CA ASP A 18 29.91 -8.45 15.14
C ASP A 18 29.12 -9.36 16.11
N GLY A 19 28.53 -10.44 15.57
CA GLY A 19 27.69 -11.37 16.32
C GLY A 19 26.28 -10.85 16.68
N ARG A 20 25.96 -9.59 16.39
CA ARG A 20 24.67 -8.97 16.68
C ARG A 20 23.74 -9.12 15.49
N ASN A 21 22.55 -9.68 15.73
CA ASN A 21 21.58 -9.94 14.68
C ASN A 21 20.79 -8.66 14.31
N GLY A 22 20.40 -8.57 13.04
CA GLY A 22 19.53 -7.52 12.55
C GLY A 22 18.92 -7.86 11.20
N VAL A 23 18.14 -6.93 10.68
CA VAL A 23 17.63 -6.98 9.30
C VAL A 23 17.84 -5.64 8.61
N MET A 24 18.01 -5.70 7.28
CA MET A 24 17.95 -4.53 6.41
C MET A 24 16.67 -4.61 5.58
N LEU A 25 15.82 -3.60 5.71
CA LEU A 25 14.58 -3.46 4.95
C LEU A 25 14.78 -2.46 3.82
N ALA A 26 14.47 -2.88 2.60
CA ALA A 26 14.46 -2.05 1.42
C ALA A 26 13.04 -2.03 0.85
N ASP A 27 12.41 -0.86 0.87
CA ASP A 27 11.07 -0.66 0.35
C ASP A 27 11.02 0.36 -0.81
N PRO A 28 11.90 0.22 -1.83
CA PRO A 28 12.09 1.26 -2.84
C PRO A 28 10.83 1.41 -3.68
N GLY A 29 10.16 2.55 -3.56
CA GLY A 29 9.02 2.91 -4.39
C GLY A 29 7.65 2.82 -3.72
N TYR A 30 7.56 2.56 -2.41
CA TYR A 30 6.29 2.63 -1.69
C TYR A 30 6.36 3.46 -0.41
N HIS A 31 6.91 2.94 0.68
CA HIS A 31 6.90 3.64 1.96
C HIS A 31 8.20 4.36 2.28
N VAL A 32 9.36 3.86 1.86
CA VAL A 32 10.65 4.39 2.33
C VAL A 32 11.71 4.43 1.20
N PRO A 33 12.25 5.61 0.83
CA PRO A 33 13.21 5.75 -0.27
C PRO A 33 14.66 5.41 0.15
N ARG A 34 14.86 4.75 1.29
CA ARG A 34 16.17 4.41 1.86
C ARG A 34 16.15 3.02 2.48
N ILE A 35 17.34 2.46 2.68
CA ILE A 35 17.49 1.23 3.45
C ILE A 35 17.31 1.54 4.93
N ILE A 36 16.54 0.71 5.61
CA ILE A 36 16.32 0.75 7.06
C ILE A 36 17.04 -0.42 7.70
N THR A 37 17.95 -0.13 8.61
CA THR A 37 18.64 -1.17 9.38
C THR A 37 17.99 -1.31 10.74
N VAL A 38 17.50 -2.50 11.06
CA VAL A 38 16.88 -2.81 12.36
C VAL A 38 17.79 -3.79 13.07
N MET A 39 18.63 -3.30 13.98
CA MET A 39 19.41 -4.16 14.88
C MET A 39 18.56 -4.62 16.05
N ALA A 40 18.71 -5.88 16.47
CA ALA A 40 17.98 -6.47 17.59
C ALA A 40 18.28 -5.78 18.95
N ASP A 41 19.47 -5.21 19.09
CA ASP A 41 19.90 -4.47 20.28
C ASP A 41 19.57 -2.96 20.23
N GLY A 42 19.03 -2.46 19.10
CA GLY A 42 18.78 -1.04 18.89
C GLY A 42 20.02 -0.15 18.77
N ALA A 43 21.23 -0.72 18.80
CA ALA A 43 22.48 0.04 18.74
C ALA A 43 22.92 0.27 17.29
N TYR A 44 23.83 1.24 17.07
CA TYR A 44 24.40 1.50 15.76
C TYR A 44 24.88 0.19 15.08
N PRO A 45 24.54 -0.07 13.80
CA PRO A 45 23.97 0.85 12.81
C PRO A 45 22.42 0.88 12.71
N HIS A 46 21.69 0.64 13.80
CA HIS A 46 20.23 0.76 13.84
C HIS A 46 19.73 2.13 13.34
N THR A 47 18.71 2.11 12.49
CA THR A 47 18.02 3.29 11.97
C THR A 47 16.85 3.63 12.89
N GLY A 48 17.07 4.59 13.79
CA GLY A 48 16.00 5.10 14.65
C GLY A 48 15.00 5.98 13.90
N TRP A 49 14.21 6.75 14.65
CA TRP A 49 13.20 7.65 14.10
C TRP A 49 13.73 8.54 12.97
N PHE A 50 13.01 8.59 11.86
CA PHE A 50 13.30 9.46 10.74
C PHE A 50 12.03 10.08 10.15
N THR A 51 12.15 11.29 9.62
CA THR A 51 11.07 11.98 8.91
C THR A 51 10.91 11.39 7.51
N GLN A 52 9.73 10.87 7.22
CA GLN A 52 9.38 10.36 5.89
C GLN A 52 8.73 11.45 5.01
N MET A 53 7.91 12.31 5.62
CA MET A 53 7.23 13.40 4.93
C MET A 53 7.18 14.60 5.88
N ASP A 54 7.44 15.79 5.34
CA ASP A 54 7.30 17.05 6.06
C ASP A 54 6.63 18.09 5.15
N GLU A 55 5.32 18.19 5.24
CA GLU A 55 4.49 19.18 4.54
C GLU A 55 3.95 20.21 5.54
N PRO A 56 3.63 21.46 5.12
CA PRO A 56 3.23 22.55 6.03
C PRO A 56 2.10 22.23 7.02
N HIS A 57 1.25 21.25 6.69
CA HIS A 57 0.11 20.85 7.52
C HIS A 57 0.18 19.39 8.01
N CYS A 58 1.25 18.66 7.68
CA CYS A 58 1.38 17.24 7.95
C CYS A 58 2.84 16.80 8.01
N ARG A 59 3.28 16.31 9.16
CA ARG A 59 4.58 15.64 9.32
C ARG A 59 4.37 14.15 9.60
N LYS A 60 5.07 13.28 8.88
CA LYS A 60 5.09 11.83 9.13
C LYS A 60 6.50 11.34 9.46
N GLU A 61 6.62 10.59 10.53
CA GLU A 61 7.87 10.02 11.01
C GLU A 61 7.70 8.51 11.21
N TYR A 62 8.75 7.75 10.88
CA TYR A 62 8.78 6.30 10.97
C TYR A 62 9.91 5.82 11.86
N ASN A 63 9.70 4.67 12.50
CA ASN A 63 10.69 3.92 13.25
C ASN A 63 10.44 2.42 13.09
N TYR A 64 11.52 1.63 13.12
CA TYR A 64 11.44 0.20 12.92
C TYR A 64 12.21 -0.53 14.02
N THR A 65 11.52 -1.41 14.75
CA THR A 65 12.11 -2.17 15.87
C THR A 65 11.63 -3.60 15.81
N PHE A 66 12.42 -4.57 16.28
CA PHE A 66 11.87 -5.91 16.48
C PHE A 66 10.71 -5.86 17.48
N ASN A 67 9.67 -6.65 17.24
CA ASN A 67 8.63 -6.87 18.22
C ASN A 67 9.23 -7.62 19.42
N GLN A 68 8.89 -7.19 20.63
CA GLN A 68 9.50 -7.70 21.85
C GLN A 68 9.04 -9.11 22.20
N ASP A 69 7.80 -9.45 21.87
CA ASP A 69 7.18 -10.73 22.20
C ASP A 69 7.50 -11.80 21.13
N ASN A 70 7.58 -11.38 19.87
CA ASN A 70 7.84 -12.24 18.72
C ASN A 70 8.89 -11.64 17.77
N PRO A 71 10.17 -12.05 17.87
CA PRO A 71 11.26 -11.53 17.03
C PRO A 71 11.14 -11.94 15.55
N GLY A 72 10.15 -12.79 15.20
CA GLY A 72 9.77 -13.04 13.82
C GLY A 72 9.12 -11.83 13.13
N TYR A 73 8.80 -10.76 13.87
CA TYR A 73 8.24 -9.53 13.35
C TYR A 73 9.10 -8.30 13.65
N VAL A 74 9.13 -7.40 12.69
CA VAL A 74 9.56 -6.01 12.89
C VAL A 74 8.31 -5.14 12.97
N GLU A 75 8.21 -4.36 14.02
CA GLU A 75 7.24 -3.28 14.15
C GLU A 75 7.68 -2.09 13.31
N TRP A 76 6.79 -1.63 12.45
CA TRP A 76 6.87 -0.35 11.80
C TRP A 76 5.94 0.62 12.53
N GLN A 77 6.54 1.58 13.23
CA GLN A 77 5.85 2.57 14.03
C GLN A 77 5.74 3.87 13.23
N GLU A 78 4.54 4.41 13.13
CA GLU A 78 4.23 5.65 12.44
C GLU A 78 3.77 6.73 13.43
N ARG A 79 4.28 7.95 13.28
CA ARG A 79 3.77 9.15 13.93
C ARG A 79 3.37 10.15 12.86
N GLU A 80 2.09 10.50 12.82
CA GLU A 80 1.56 11.54 11.95
C GLU A 80 1.10 12.73 12.78
N THR A 81 1.72 13.89 12.56
CA THR A 81 1.39 15.15 13.23
C THR A 81 0.65 16.07 12.26
N ARG A 82 -0.59 16.44 12.58
CA ARG A 82 -1.41 17.40 11.82
C ARG A 82 -2.01 18.44 12.74
N GLY A 83 -1.69 19.72 12.51
CA GLY A 83 -2.21 20.81 13.35
C GLY A 83 -1.96 20.64 14.85
N GLY A 84 -0.81 20.05 15.21
CA GLY A 84 -0.43 19.75 16.61
C GLY A 84 -1.02 18.45 17.20
N ILE A 85 -1.93 17.78 16.50
CA ILE A 85 -2.44 16.47 16.91
C ILE A 85 -1.52 15.37 16.38
N VAL A 86 -1.04 14.50 17.28
CA VAL A 86 -0.21 13.35 16.94
C VAL A 86 -1.06 12.08 16.94
N LYS A 87 -1.08 11.37 15.81
CA LYS A 87 -1.64 10.03 15.68
C LYS A 87 -0.51 9.02 15.55
N CYS A 88 -0.57 7.96 16.35
CA CYS A 88 0.35 6.84 16.27
C CYS A 88 -0.32 5.61 15.64
N GLN A 89 0.44 4.87 14.84
CA GLN A 89 0.02 3.59 14.28
C GLN A 89 1.19 2.61 14.33
N ILE A 90 0.91 1.33 14.53
CA ILE A 90 1.90 0.25 14.44
C ILE A 90 1.42 -0.73 13.37
N SER A 91 2.33 -1.06 12.46
CA SER A 91 2.19 -2.10 11.44
C SER A 91 3.25 -3.17 11.69
N LEU A 92 3.01 -4.41 11.29
CA LEU A 92 3.95 -5.52 11.48
C LEU A 92 4.50 -6.01 10.13
N VAL A 93 5.82 -6.21 10.08
CA VAL A 93 6.54 -6.80 8.95
C VAL A 93 7.08 -8.16 9.40
N PHE A 94 6.62 -9.24 8.77
CA PHE A 94 7.12 -10.57 9.10
C PHE A 94 8.49 -10.81 8.45
N VAL A 95 9.49 -11.12 9.28
CA VAL A 95 10.90 -11.36 8.89
C VAL A 95 11.41 -12.73 9.35
N GLY A 96 10.55 -13.53 9.99
CA GLY A 96 10.91 -14.80 10.61
C GLY A 96 11.14 -15.96 9.63
N LYS A 97 10.88 -15.79 8.33
CA LYS A 97 11.14 -16.81 7.31
C LYS A 97 11.72 -16.22 6.02
N PRO A 98 12.57 -16.98 5.30
CA PRO A 98 13.05 -16.57 4.01
C PRO A 98 11.92 -16.50 2.99
N TYR A 99 12.05 -15.60 2.03
CA TYR A 99 11.21 -15.59 0.84
C TYR A 99 11.37 -16.92 0.07
N GLN A 100 10.25 -17.57 -0.24
CA GLN A 100 10.24 -18.81 -1.04
C GLN A 100 9.82 -18.50 -2.47
N ASP A 101 8.62 -17.97 -2.65
CA ASP A 101 8.05 -17.55 -3.93
C ASP A 101 7.01 -16.43 -3.72
N ALA A 102 6.54 -15.84 -4.82
CA ALA A 102 5.64 -14.70 -4.82
C ALA A 102 4.27 -15.03 -4.20
N VAL A 103 3.79 -16.26 -4.46
CA VAL A 103 2.52 -16.77 -3.96
C VAL A 103 2.54 -16.93 -2.43
N ASN A 104 3.68 -17.33 -1.86
CA ASN A 104 3.84 -17.61 -0.44
C ASN A 104 4.00 -16.35 0.43
N VAL A 105 4.45 -15.21 -0.13
CA VAL A 105 4.85 -14.03 0.68
C VAL A 105 4.03 -12.78 0.39
N THR A 106 3.83 -12.41 -0.87
CA THR A 106 3.22 -11.12 -1.25
C THR A 106 1.75 -11.22 -1.60
N GLU A 107 1.34 -12.29 -2.30
CA GLU A 107 -0.02 -12.39 -2.80
C GLU A 107 -1.04 -12.60 -1.67
N ARG A 108 -0.76 -13.49 -0.71
CA ARG A 108 -1.76 -13.89 0.31
C ARG A 108 -2.29 -12.75 1.17
N ARG A 109 -1.44 -11.82 1.63
CA ARG A 109 -1.89 -10.67 2.42
C ARG A 109 -2.55 -9.61 1.55
N ASN A 110 -2.01 -9.37 0.35
CA ASN A 110 -2.58 -8.40 -0.61
C ASN A 110 -3.97 -8.81 -1.07
N LEU A 111 -4.25 -10.11 -1.22
CA LEU A 111 -5.56 -10.63 -1.63
C LEU A 111 -6.69 -10.13 -0.71
N VAL A 112 -6.43 -10.09 0.60
CA VAL A 112 -7.43 -9.78 1.62
C VAL A 112 -7.20 -8.46 2.33
N TYR A 113 -6.22 -7.66 1.91
CA TYR A 113 -6.11 -6.29 2.42
C TYR A 113 -7.37 -5.52 2.02
N ASN A 114 -7.84 -4.54 2.79
CA ASN A 114 -9.08 -3.82 2.47
C ASN A 114 -8.81 -2.44 1.85
N PHE A 115 -7.61 -2.22 1.33
CA PHE A 115 -7.27 -1.03 0.55
C PHE A 115 -6.47 -1.43 -0.69
N ARG A 116 -6.82 -0.86 -1.84
CA ARG A 116 -6.16 -1.15 -3.12
C ARG A 116 -5.65 0.14 -3.73
N SER A 117 -4.50 0.04 -4.38
CA SER A 117 -3.92 1.17 -5.10
C SER A 117 -3.17 0.70 -6.33
N LEU A 118 -3.33 1.46 -7.41
CA LEU A 118 -2.56 1.38 -8.63
C LEU A 118 -1.80 2.71 -8.78
N LEU A 119 -0.47 2.70 -8.83
CA LEU A 119 0.32 3.93 -8.71
C LEU A 119 1.43 4.01 -9.77
N SER A 120 1.56 5.18 -10.38
CA SER A 120 2.69 5.60 -11.22
C SER A 120 3.54 6.62 -10.46
N ARG A 121 4.87 6.46 -10.53
CA ARG A 121 5.84 7.31 -9.82
C ARG A 121 6.95 7.77 -10.77
N ASP A 122 7.51 8.95 -10.48
CA ASP A 122 8.70 9.45 -11.15
C ASP A 122 9.98 8.69 -10.71
N GLN A 123 11.12 9.04 -11.32
CA GLN A 123 12.42 8.43 -10.98
C GLN A 123 12.90 8.73 -9.56
N LYS A 124 12.31 9.72 -8.88
CA LYS A 124 12.58 10.09 -7.49
C LYS A 124 11.58 9.47 -6.51
N GLY A 125 10.61 8.69 -7.01
CA GLY A 125 9.58 8.04 -6.21
C GLY A 125 8.34 8.89 -5.92
N HIS A 126 8.21 10.10 -6.46
CA HIS A 126 7.02 10.92 -6.27
C HIS A 126 5.84 10.39 -7.07
N LEU A 127 4.64 10.42 -6.49
CA LEU A 127 3.40 10.01 -7.17
C LEU A 127 3.08 10.97 -8.32
N ARG A 128 2.87 10.41 -9.52
CA ARG A 128 2.44 11.14 -10.72
C ARG A 128 0.97 10.91 -11.02
N ALA A 129 0.57 9.65 -11.13
CA ALA A 129 -0.79 9.26 -11.47
C ALA A 129 -1.16 7.95 -10.78
N GLY A 130 -2.46 7.64 -10.75
CA GLY A 130 -2.94 6.38 -10.22
C GLY A 130 -4.38 6.42 -9.76
N MET A 131 -4.77 5.32 -9.16
CA MET A 131 -6.08 5.10 -8.57
C MET A 131 -5.90 4.44 -7.20
N TYR A 132 -6.75 4.78 -6.24
CA TYR A 132 -6.85 4.02 -5.00
C TYR A 132 -8.27 4.00 -4.46
N PHE A 133 -8.60 2.96 -3.69
CA PHE A 133 -9.91 2.81 -3.08
C PHE A 133 -9.82 1.90 -1.85
N PRO A 134 -10.62 2.17 -0.80
CA PRO A 134 -10.92 1.17 0.20
C PRO A 134 -11.86 0.12 -0.41
N ILE A 135 -11.75 -1.11 0.08
CA ILE A 135 -12.79 -2.11 -0.05
C ILE A 135 -13.52 -2.11 1.30
N GLY A 136 -14.72 -1.53 1.32
CA GLY A 136 -15.55 -1.45 2.51
C GLY A 136 -16.88 -2.18 2.33
N GLY A 137 -17.69 -2.24 3.39
CA GLY A 137 -19.01 -2.89 3.36
C GLY A 137 -20.05 -2.21 2.47
N ARG A 138 -19.68 -1.20 1.66
CA ARG A 138 -20.56 -0.55 0.69
C ARG A 138 -20.50 -1.17 -0.70
N GLY A 139 -19.63 -2.15 -0.93
CA GLY A 139 -19.51 -2.87 -2.19
C GLY A 139 -19.39 -1.92 -3.39
N VAL A 140 -20.26 -2.09 -4.38
CA VAL A 140 -20.24 -1.32 -5.63
C VAL A 140 -20.60 0.17 -5.48
N GLU A 141 -21.17 0.56 -4.34
CA GLU A 141 -21.43 1.97 -4.02
C GLU A 141 -20.19 2.69 -3.45
N GLU A 142 -19.11 1.96 -3.20
CA GLU A 142 -17.84 2.53 -2.76
C GLU A 142 -17.21 3.43 -3.84
N GLN A 143 -16.41 4.40 -3.40
CA GLN A 143 -15.74 5.33 -4.29
C GLN A 143 -14.27 4.99 -4.46
N PHE A 144 -13.78 5.11 -5.69
CA PHE A 144 -12.35 5.19 -5.96
C PHE A 144 -11.93 6.62 -6.26
N THR A 145 -10.67 6.91 -5.94
CA THR A 145 -10.04 8.19 -6.27
C THR A 145 -9.08 7.97 -7.42
N LEU A 146 -9.27 8.70 -8.51
CA LEU A 146 -8.36 8.79 -9.64
C LEU A 146 -7.56 10.08 -9.52
N PHE A 147 -6.26 10.03 -9.77
CA PHE A 147 -5.41 11.22 -9.76
C PHE A 147 -4.34 11.13 -10.85
N PHE A 148 -3.96 12.27 -11.39
CA PHE A 148 -2.93 12.38 -12.41
C PHE A 148 -2.42 13.82 -12.53
N GLU A 149 -1.27 14.01 -13.17
CA GLU A 149 -0.70 15.33 -13.43
C GLU A 149 -1.38 15.96 -14.64
N GLU A 150 -1.75 17.24 -14.52
CA GLU A 150 -2.28 18.05 -15.60
C GLU A 150 -1.47 19.36 -15.65
N GLY A 151 -0.35 19.32 -16.36
CA GLY A 151 0.62 20.41 -16.35
C GLY A 151 1.28 20.56 -14.97
N PRO A 152 1.30 21.77 -14.36
CA PRO A 152 1.87 21.97 -13.03
C PRO A 152 0.95 21.52 -11.88
N GLU A 153 -0.32 21.26 -12.16
CA GLU A 153 -1.31 20.89 -11.14
C GLU A 153 -1.56 19.37 -11.12
N LYS A 154 -2.07 18.88 -9.97
CA LYS A 154 -2.55 17.50 -9.83
C LYS A 154 -4.07 17.50 -9.84
N ARG A 155 -4.67 16.86 -10.85
CA ARG A 155 -6.11 16.59 -10.85
C ARG A 155 -6.39 15.38 -9.98
N LYS A 156 -7.46 15.45 -9.19
CA LYS A 156 -7.90 14.38 -8.29
C LYS A 156 -9.42 14.33 -8.24
N THR A 157 -9.99 13.26 -8.78
CA THR A 157 -11.44 13.09 -8.92
C THR A 157 -11.88 11.81 -8.23
N LYS A 158 -13.10 11.80 -7.68
CA LYS A 158 -13.71 10.60 -7.07
C LYS A 158 -14.87 10.12 -7.92
N TYR A 159 -14.94 8.81 -8.14
CA TYR A 159 -16.05 8.17 -8.84
C TYR A 159 -16.56 6.97 -8.06
N LYS A 160 -17.84 6.64 -8.26
CA LYS A 160 -18.46 5.43 -7.70
C LYS A 160 -18.25 4.26 -8.64
N PHE A 161 -18.01 3.05 -8.10
CA PHE A 161 -17.92 1.85 -8.93
C PHE A 161 -19.23 1.52 -9.65
N SER A 162 -20.39 1.85 -9.09
CA SER A 162 -21.69 1.61 -9.73
C SER A 162 -21.87 2.31 -11.08
N SER A 163 -21.16 3.42 -11.31
CA SER A 163 -21.14 4.09 -12.62
C SER A 163 -20.37 3.32 -13.71
N PHE A 164 -19.65 2.25 -13.36
CA PHE A 164 -18.79 1.48 -14.27
C PHE A 164 -19.20 0.01 -14.43
N ILE A 165 -20.37 -0.40 -13.91
CA ILE A 165 -20.93 -1.73 -14.18
C ILE A 165 -21.26 -1.88 -15.68
N SER A 166 -21.78 -0.81 -16.27
CA SER A 166 -22.19 -0.75 -17.67
C SER A 166 -21.46 0.40 -18.36
N THR A 167 -20.80 0.10 -19.48
CA THR A 167 -20.02 1.09 -20.24
C THR A 167 -20.88 2.19 -20.85
N LYS A 168 -22.20 1.99 -20.93
CA LYS A 168 -23.16 2.98 -21.45
C LYS A 168 -23.46 4.10 -20.45
N ASP A 169 -23.23 3.85 -19.17
CA ASP A 169 -23.62 4.75 -18.08
C ASP A 169 -22.44 5.60 -17.56
N ILE A 170 -21.26 5.46 -18.18
CA ILE A 170 -20.04 6.16 -17.78
C ILE A 170 -20.10 7.61 -18.30
N PRO A 171 -20.00 8.62 -17.42
CA PRO A 171 -19.95 10.02 -17.84
C PRO A 171 -18.75 10.31 -18.75
N GLU A 172 -18.93 11.16 -19.76
CA GLU A 172 -17.88 11.53 -20.71
C GLU A 172 -16.65 12.14 -20.01
N SER A 173 -16.87 12.98 -18.99
CA SER A 173 -15.80 13.54 -18.17
C SER A 173 -14.99 12.48 -17.42
N ALA A 174 -15.60 11.37 -17.01
CA ALA A 174 -14.89 10.27 -16.39
C ALA A 174 -14.05 9.50 -17.42
N LEU A 175 -14.56 9.32 -18.64
CA LEU A 175 -13.80 8.68 -19.72
C LEU A 175 -12.56 9.50 -20.10
N GLU A 176 -12.65 10.83 -20.14
CA GLU A 176 -11.50 11.70 -20.39
C GLU A 176 -10.44 11.59 -19.29
N ASP A 177 -10.83 11.73 -18.03
CA ASP A 177 -9.93 11.61 -16.88
C ASP A 177 -9.24 10.22 -16.85
N ILE A 178 -9.98 9.14 -17.14
CA ILE A 178 -9.44 7.78 -17.22
C ILE A 178 -8.44 7.65 -18.37
N LYS A 179 -8.73 8.20 -19.56
CA LYS A 179 -7.81 8.16 -20.70
C LYS A 179 -6.50 8.88 -20.40
N LEU A 180 -6.56 10.05 -19.77
CA LEU A 180 -5.37 10.81 -19.36
C LEU A 180 -4.55 10.03 -18.33
N CYS A 181 -5.20 9.46 -17.33
CA CYS A 181 -4.53 8.64 -16.32
C CYS A 181 -3.91 7.36 -16.92
N ASN A 182 -4.58 6.71 -17.86
CA ASN A 182 -4.12 5.49 -18.53
C ASN A 182 -2.75 5.70 -19.21
N VAL A 183 -2.60 6.83 -19.91
CA VAL A 183 -1.33 7.19 -20.55
C VAL A 183 -0.21 7.37 -19.51
N GLN A 184 -0.50 8.03 -18.39
CA GLN A 184 0.49 8.28 -17.32
C GLN A 184 0.85 7.03 -16.51
N LEU A 185 0.01 6.00 -16.56
CA LEU A 185 0.29 4.66 -16.05
C LEU A 185 1.03 3.78 -17.06
N ASN A 186 1.26 4.28 -18.28
CA ASN A 186 1.91 3.56 -19.39
C ASN A 186 1.15 2.28 -19.77
N TYR A 187 -0.17 2.34 -19.74
CA TYR A 187 -1.06 1.27 -20.18
C TYR A 187 -1.44 1.38 -21.66
N LYS A 188 -1.85 0.26 -22.23
CA LYS A 188 -2.42 0.21 -23.57
C LYS A 188 -3.72 1.02 -23.62
N PRO A 189 -4.16 1.47 -24.81
CA PRO A 189 -5.45 2.14 -24.94
C PRO A 189 -6.57 1.36 -24.24
N ASP A 190 -7.37 2.07 -23.44
CA ASP A 190 -8.53 1.59 -22.69
C ASP A 190 -8.28 0.51 -21.61
N GLU A 191 -7.03 0.09 -21.38
CA GLU A 191 -6.71 -0.95 -20.40
C GLU A 191 -7.10 -0.56 -18.96
N LEU A 192 -6.87 0.68 -18.54
CA LEU A 192 -7.35 1.17 -17.23
C LEU A 192 -8.88 1.13 -17.11
N LEU A 193 -9.59 1.47 -18.19
CA LEU A 193 -11.05 1.45 -18.21
C LEU A 193 -11.56 0.01 -18.06
N GLU A 194 -10.97 -0.94 -18.78
CA GLU A 194 -11.29 -2.36 -18.64
C GLU A 194 -11.04 -2.86 -17.21
N ILE A 195 -9.92 -2.45 -16.60
CA ILE A 195 -9.62 -2.78 -15.20
C ILE A 195 -10.69 -2.21 -14.26
N ILE A 196 -11.07 -0.94 -14.42
CA ILE A 196 -12.10 -0.30 -13.58
C ILE A 196 -13.46 -1.01 -13.73
N CYS A 197 -13.87 -1.36 -14.95
CA CYS A 197 -15.12 -2.08 -15.18
C CYS A 197 -15.10 -3.50 -14.56
N LYS A 198 -13.96 -4.21 -14.66
CA LYS A 198 -13.79 -5.50 -13.98
C LYS A 198 -13.87 -5.35 -12.46
N LEU A 199 -13.21 -4.33 -11.91
CA LEU A 199 -13.28 -4.02 -10.48
C LEU A 199 -14.71 -3.68 -10.04
N ALA A 200 -15.48 -2.93 -10.84
CA ALA A 200 -16.87 -2.64 -10.52
C ALA A 200 -17.72 -3.91 -10.39
N ASN A 201 -17.51 -4.91 -11.25
CA ASN A 201 -18.17 -6.21 -11.14
C ASN A 201 -17.74 -6.98 -9.88
N VAL A 202 -16.45 -6.96 -9.54
CA VAL A 202 -15.95 -7.58 -8.29
C VAL A 202 -16.54 -6.89 -7.05
N MET A 203 -16.63 -5.56 -7.06
CA MET A 203 -17.21 -4.78 -5.96
C MET A 203 -18.72 -5.01 -5.83
N ALA A 204 -19.40 -5.44 -6.90
CA ALA A 204 -20.82 -5.83 -6.89
C ALA A 204 -21.06 -7.25 -6.36
N ASP A 205 -20.03 -8.08 -6.25
CA ASP A 205 -20.12 -9.40 -5.63
C ASP A 205 -20.05 -9.27 -4.10
N GLU A 206 -21.22 -9.06 -3.48
CA GLU A 206 -21.34 -8.90 -2.02
C GLU A 206 -20.76 -10.08 -1.25
N SER A 207 -20.97 -11.32 -1.73
CA SER A 207 -20.47 -12.52 -1.05
C SER A 207 -18.94 -12.57 -1.05
N PHE A 208 -18.31 -12.23 -2.18
CA PHE A 208 -16.86 -12.13 -2.27
C PHE A 208 -16.30 -11.06 -1.34
N ILE A 209 -16.91 -9.86 -1.34
CA ILE A 209 -16.46 -8.74 -0.51
C ILE A 209 -16.58 -9.07 0.98
N GLU A 210 -17.70 -9.65 1.42
CA GLU A 210 -17.89 -10.09 2.80
C GLU A 210 -16.86 -11.14 3.22
N GLN A 211 -16.61 -12.14 2.36
CA GLN A 211 -15.61 -13.18 2.64
C GLN A 211 -14.21 -12.56 2.79
N MET A 212 -13.83 -11.67 1.88
CA MET A 212 -12.53 -11.01 1.89
C MET A 212 -12.34 -10.14 3.15
N LEU A 213 -13.35 -9.34 3.51
CA LEU A 213 -13.33 -8.52 4.72
C LEU A 213 -13.24 -9.36 6.00
N LYS A 214 -13.98 -10.47 6.07
CA LYS A 214 -13.90 -11.39 7.20
C LYS A 214 -12.49 -11.94 7.39
N ILE A 215 -11.83 -12.38 6.30
CA ILE A 215 -10.45 -12.88 6.38
C ILE A 215 -9.50 -11.77 6.82
N ASN A 216 -9.67 -10.53 6.32
CA ASN A 216 -8.87 -9.39 6.76
C ASN A 216 -8.99 -9.16 8.27
N ASP A 217 -10.21 -9.17 8.79
CA ASP A 217 -10.49 -8.96 10.20
C ASP A 217 -9.91 -10.07 11.08
N ASP A 218 -10.02 -11.33 10.65
CA ASP A 218 -9.43 -12.48 11.34
C ASP A 218 -7.90 -12.38 11.40
N ILE A 219 -7.24 -11.96 10.30
CA ILE A 219 -5.79 -11.71 10.28
C ILE A 219 -5.42 -10.57 11.22
N CYS A 220 -6.16 -9.46 11.19
CA CYS A 220 -5.92 -8.34 12.08
C CYS A 220 -6.03 -8.76 13.55
N ARG A 221 -7.07 -9.53 13.91
CA ARG A 221 -7.25 -10.07 15.27
C ARG A 221 -6.12 -11.01 15.67
N ALA A 222 -5.72 -11.95 14.79
CA ALA A 222 -4.59 -12.84 15.06
C ALA A 222 -3.28 -12.08 15.33
N GLY A 223 -3.07 -10.95 14.66
CA GLY A 223 -1.95 -10.05 14.94
C GLY A 223 -1.99 -9.37 16.31
N PHE A 224 -3.18 -9.16 16.89
CA PHE A 224 -3.37 -8.64 18.25
C PHE A 224 -3.29 -9.72 19.33
N ASP A 225 -3.80 -10.93 19.06
CA ASP A 225 -3.80 -12.02 20.03
C ASP A 225 -2.40 -12.63 20.21
N ALA A 226 -1.54 -12.59 19.18
CA ALA A 226 -0.13 -12.97 19.30
C ALA A 226 0.71 -12.04 20.20
N GLN A 227 0.13 -10.95 20.73
CA GLN A 227 0.74 -10.08 21.74
C GLN A 227 0.31 -10.42 23.17
N ARG A 228 -0.51 -11.48 23.37
CA ARG A 228 -1.09 -11.84 24.68
C ARG A 228 -0.71 -13.23 25.20
N ASP A 229 0.05 -14.00 24.44
CA ASP A 229 0.61 -15.31 24.81
C ASP A 229 2.14 -15.24 24.87
#